data_AF-A0A7S2G7R0-F1
#
_entry.id   AF-A0A7S2G7R0-F1
#
_cell.length_a   1.000
_cell.length_b   1.000
_cell.length_c   1.000
_cell.angle_alpha   90.00
_cell.angle_beta   90.00
_cell.angle_gamma   90.00
#
_symmetry.space_group_name_H-M   'P 1'
#
loop_
_entity.id
_entity.type
_entity.pdbx_description
1 polymer ?
#
loop_
_entity_poly.entity_id
_entity_poly.type
_entity_poly.pdbx_seq_one_letter_code
_entity_poly.pdbx_strand_id
1 'polypeptide(L)'
;AVNLLSSTLLVRKDELSWQHCFGLLSAGAVCKLLWDQYGILRHRQLPATELGWPIFGKTTQVLKETLQDFDELVMKGRGVTITNFFFSTVAMISYPLYLDRIRHSEVDGELTPAWLQSTHMLLGPSSVLVLPGGKGRFLHRRLRGKILASMGPKPCLAMLPKLLQLVRDSLDSLAEETGKHGSTSFREIASSLAAKVSSMMVTAGLSDEMQARIEELLDIVVTGIISMPVDL
;
A
#
# COMPACT_ATOMS: atom_id res chain seq x y z
N ALA A 1 64.60 3.93 41.01
CA ALA A 1 63.40 4.15 41.84
C ALA A 1 62.22 4.33 40.90
N VAL A 2 61.51 3.22 40.69
CA VAL A 2 60.28 3.08 39.90
C VAL A 2 59.11 3.34 40.87
N ASN A 3 57.96 3.76 40.34
CA ASN A 3 56.65 3.95 41.00
C ASN A 3 56.35 5.38 41.43
N LEU A 4 55.63 6.09 40.56
CA LEU A 4 54.56 7.02 40.89
C LEU A 4 53.92 7.41 39.56
N LEU A 5 52.96 6.60 39.09
CA LEU A 5 51.90 6.96 38.10
C LEU A 5 51.08 5.68 37.74
N SER A 6 50.74 4.89 38.75
CA SER A 6 49.88 3.71 38.63
C SER A 6 48.64 3.87 39.52
N SER A 7 47.84 4.90 39.26
CA SER A 7 46.51 5.03 39.86
C SER A 7 45.70 6.06 39.08
N THR A 8 44.89 5.60 38.12
CA THR A 8 43.66 6.26 37.59
C THR A 8 43.10 5.62 36.31
N LEU A 9 43.46 4.36 36.01
CA LEU A 9 42.73 3.57 35.00
C LEU A 9 42.34 2.20 35.57
N LEU A 10 41.63 2.23 36.70
CA LEU A 10 40.74 1.15 37.09
C LEU A 10 39.33 1.55 36.66
N VAL A 11 39.09 1.52 35.34
CA VAL A 11 37.73 1.47 34.81
C VAL A 11 37.16 0.15 35.28
N ARG A 12 36.27 0.25 36.27
CA ARG A 12 35.48 -0.81 36.86
C ARG A 12 34.78 -1.59 35.75
N LYS A 13 35.38 -2.73 35.36
CA LYS A 13 34.65 -3.84 34.75
C LYS A 13 33.75 -4.35 35.85
N ASP A 14 32.49 -3.93 35.87
CA ASP A 14 31.35 -4.71 36.36
C ASP A 14 30.09 -3.84 36.25
N GLU A 15 29.03 -4.46 35.72
CA GLU A 15 27.68 -3.93 35.50
C GLU A 15 27.51 -3.02 34.28
N LEU A 16 27.78 -3.57 33.10
CA LEU A 16 27.03 -3.17 31.90
C LEU A 16 25.57 -3.62 32.10
N SER A 17 24.81 -2.83 32.88
CA SER A 17 23.39 -3.07 33.12
C SER A 17 22.67 -3.17 31.78
N TRP A 18 21.84 -4.21 31.60
CA TRP A 18 21.07 -4.47 30.39
C TRP A 18 20.34 -3.22 29.87
N GLN A 19 19.95 -2.31 30.77
CA GLN A 19 19.32 -1.04 30.44
C GLN A 19 20.20 -0.12 29.57
N HIS A 20 21.52 -0.09 29.78
CA HIS A 20 22.45 0.69 28.94
C HIS A 20 22.64 0.06 27.56
N CYS A 21 22.64 -1.28 27.48
CA CYS A 21 22.66 -2.00 26.19
C CYS A 21 21.39 -1.73 25.38
N PHE A 22 20.21 -1.79 26.01
CA PHE A 22 18.94 -1.44 25.37
C PHE A 22 18.89 0.05 24.97
N GLY A 23 19.44 0.94 25.81
CA GLY A 23 19.55 2.37 25.50
C GLY A 23 20.42 2.64 24.27
N LEU A 24 21.58 1.98 24.16
CA LEU A 24 22.47 2.12 23.00
C LEU A 24 21.90 1.50 21.73
N LEU A 25 21.24 0.33 21.83
CA LEU A 25 20.59 -0.32 20.70
C LEU A 25 19.42 0.51 20.15
N SER A 26 18.58 1.05 21.04
CA SER A 26 17.46 1.93 20.65
C SER A 26 17.96 3.25 20.06
N ALA A 27 18.97 3.88 20.65
CA ALA A 27 19.60 5.07 20.08
C ALA A 27 20.21 4.80 18.70
N GLY A 28 20.89 3.66 18.52
CA GLY A 28 21.42 3.23 17.22
C GLY A 28 20.34 3.02 16.17
N ALA A 29 19.21 2.40 16.54
CA ALA A 29 18.08 2.21 15.66
C ALA A 29 17.42 3.54 15.26
N VAL A 30 17.23 4.47 16.21
CA VAL A 30 16.69 5.81 15.94
C VAL A 30 17.63 6.61 15.03
N CYS A 31 18.94 6.58 15.29
CA CYS A 31 19.93 7.24 14.45
C CYS A 31 19.92 6.68 13.02
N LYS A 32 19.80 5.35 12.87
CA LYS A 32 19.68 4.72 11.55
C LYS A 32 18.40 5.14 10.84
N LEU A 33 17.25 5.14 11.52
CA LEU A 33 15.97 5.58 10.96
C LEU A 33 16.02 7.04 10.51
N LEU A 34 16.60 7.92 11.33
CA LEU A 34 16.77 9.33 10.97
C LEU A 34 17.74 9.49 9.79
N TRP A 35 18.81 8.69 9.74
CA TRP A 35 19.73 8.70 8.62
C TRP A 35 19.05 8.24 7.32
N ASP A 36 18.24 7.19 7.37
CA ASP A 36 17.51 6.69 6.21
C ASP A 36 16.45 7.71 5.73
N GLN A 37 15.77 8.42 6.65
CA GLN A 37 14.74 9.41 6.31
C GLN A 37 15.29 10.78 5.86
N TYR A 38 16.40 11.24 6.45
CA TYR A 38 16.92 12.60 6.25
C TYR A 38 18.26 12.64 5.52
N GLY A 39 18.93 11.50 5.35
CA GLY A 39 20.20 11.41 4.62
C GLY A 39 20.07 11.86 3.16
N ILE A 40 18.87 11.76 2.58
CA ILE A 40 18.57 12.25 1.24
C ILE A 40 18.88 13.76 1.11
N LEU A 41 18.65 14.56 2.16
CA LEU A 41 18.89 16.01 2.16
C LEU A 41 20.35 16.42 1.88
N ARG A 42 21.29 15.47 1.97
CA ARG A 42 22.70 15.71 1.63
C ARG A 42 22.92 15.90 0.12
N HIS A 43 21.99 15.44 -0.72
CA HIS A 43 22.09 15.58 -2.17
C HIS A 43 21.70 16.99 -2.64
N ARG A 44 22.59 17.64 -3.40
CA ARG A 44 22.48 19.05 -3.81
C ARG A 44 21.48 19.34 -4.95
N GLN A 45 20.87 18.32 -5.54
CA GLN A 45 20.00 18.46 -6.73
C GLN A 45 18.62 17.82 -6.53
N LEU A 46 18.10 17.86 -5.31
CA LEU A 46 16.78 17.30 -5.04
C LEU A 46 15.67 18.30 -5.37
N PRO A 47 14.52 17.81 -5.83
CA PRO A 47 13.31 18.63 -5.93
C PRO A 47 12.89 19.14 -4.54
N ALA A 48 11.91 20.05 -4.53
CA ALA A 48 11.37 20.60 -3.29
C ALA A 48 11.06 19.47 -2.30
N THR A 49 11.50 19.63 -1.05
CA THR A 49 11.45 18.57 -0.05
C THR A 49 10.65 19.04 1.16
N GLU A 50 9.55 18.36 1.46
CA GLU A 50 8.67 18.60 2.62
C GLU A 50 8.54 17.32 3.47
N LEU A 51 9.55 17.03 4.30
CA LEU A 51 9.63 15.76 5.05
C LEU A 51 8.75 15.66 6.30
N GLY A 52 8.14 16.78 6.75
CA GLY A 52 7.27 16.79 7.94
C GLY A 52 8.00 16.48 9.26
N TRP A 53 7.26 15.96 10.24
CA TRP A 53 7.80 15.64 11.58
C TRP A 53 8.81 14.48 11.53
N PRO A 54 9.79 14.43 12.44
CA PRO A 54 10.70 13.30 12.55
C PRO A 54 9.91 11.99 12.74
N ILE A 55 10.29 10.94 12.02
CA ILE A 55 9.73 9.58 12.08
C ILE A 55 8.32 9.48 11.48
N PHE A 56 7.37 10.31 11.91
CA PHE A 56 5.98 10.26 11.47
C PHE A 56 5.72 11.03 10.17
N GLY A 57 6.62 11.92 9.77
CA GLY A 57 6.49 12.73 8.57
C GLY A 57 5.21 13.55 8.56
N LYS A 58 4.51 13.53 7.42
CA LYS A 58 3.12 14.01 7.32
C LYS A 58 2.10 12.87 7.33
N THR A 59 2.50 11.66 7.72
CA THR A 59 1.62 10.47 7.79
C THR A 59 0.44 10.70 8.76
N THR A 60 0.65 11.46 9.84
CA THR A 60 -0.41 11.84 10.78
C THR A 60 -1.42 12.83 10.21
N GLN A 61 -1.04 13.58 9.17
CA GLN A 61 -1.95 14.47 8.43
C GLN A 61 -2.79 13.66 7.44
N VAL A 62 -2.21 12.66 6.78
CA VAL A 62 -2.93 11.71 5.90
C VAL A 62 -4.01 10.93 6.64
N LEU A 63 -3.78 10.59 7.91
CA LEU A 63 -4.78 9.94 8.77
C LEU A 63 -5.98 10.85 9.08
N LYS A 64 -5.82 12.17 8.96
CA LYS A 64 -6.83 13.19 9.32
C LYS A 64 -7.49 13.82 8.09
N GLU A 65 -6.77 13.91 6.98
CA GLU A 65 -7.18 14.57 5.74
C GLU A 65 -7.35 13.55 4.62
N THR A 66 -8.13 13.87 3.60
CA THR A 66 -8.23 12.98 2.43
C THR A 66 -6.92 12.99 1.64
N LEU A 67 -6.65 11.94 0.85
CA LEU A 67 -5.46 11.89 -0.01
C LEU A 67 -5.40 13.06 -1.01
N GLN A 68 -6.55 13.60 -1.40
CA GLN A 68 -6.64 14.74 -2.30
C GLN A 68 -6.20 16.04 -1.61
N ASP A 69 -6.70 16.30 -0.41
CA ASP A 69 -6.29 17.48 0.37
C ASP A 69 -4.80 17.41 0.72
N PHE A 70 -4.30 16.21 1.01
CA PHE A 70 -2.89 15.97 1.25
C PHE A 70 -2.02 16.29 0.04
N ASP A 71 -2.44 15.90 -1.17
CA ASP A 71 -1.72 16.22 -2.41
C ASP A 71 -1.65 17.73 -2.63
N GLU A 72 -2.77 18.43 -2.48
CA GLU A 72 -2.81 19.90 -2.60
C GLU A 72 -1.90 20.58 -1.57
N LEU A 73 -1.88 20.08 -0.33
CA LEU A 73 -1.08 20.63 0.76
C LEU A 73 0.43 20.36 0.63
N VAL A 74 0.83 19.21 0.08
CA VAL A 74 2.23 18.82 -0.07
C VAL A 74 2.81 19.35 -1.38
N MET A 75 2.08 19.20 -2.48
CA MET A 75 2.57 19.59 -3.80
C MET A 75 2.48 21.10 -4.01
N LYS A 76 1.45 21.78 -3.47
CA LYS A 76 1.26 23.25 -3.62
C LYS A 76 1.47 23.74 -5.06
N GLY A 77 0.98 22.97 -6.04
CA GLY A 77 1.16 23.26 -7.47
C GLY A 77 2.55 22.99 -8.05
N ARG A 78 3.47 22.36 -7.31
CA ARG A 78 4.78 21.91 -7.80
C ARG A 78 4.64 20.62 -8.60
N GLY A 79 5.55 20.40 -9.56
CA GLY A 79 5.56 19.20 -10.39
C GLY A 79 6.07 17.93 -9.70
N VAL A 80 7.05 18.08 -8.78
CA VAL A 80 7.67 16.99 -8.01
C VAL A 80 8.01 17.50 -6.61
N THR A 81 7.67 16.72 -5.58
CA THR A 81 8.04 17.01 -4.19
C THR A 81 8.46 15.72 -3.48
N ILE A 82 9.53 15.76 -2.70
CA ILE A 82 9.90 14.65 -1.81
C ILE A 82 9.22 14.85 -0.46
N THR A 83 8.52 13.82 0.02
CA THR A 83 7.83 13.84 1.33
C THR A 83 8.06 12.52 2.06
N ASN A 84 7.77 12.49 3.35
CA ASN A 84 7.70 11.25 4.12
C ASN A 84 6.25 10.78 4.22
N PHE A 85 5.99 9.59 3.69
CA PHE A 85 4.68 8.95 3.64
C PHE A 85 4.81 7.49 4.11
N PHE A 86 3.98 7.06 5.06
CA PHE A 86 4.07 5.75 5.71
C PHE A 86 5.49 5.37 6.16
N PHE A 87 6.14 6.28 6.91
CA PHE A 87 7.48 6.09 7.47
C PHE A 87 8.62 5.95 6.45
N SER A 88 8.33 6.08 5.15
CA SER A 88 9.29 6.02 4.06
C SER A 88 9.38 7.34 3.31
N THR A 89 10.56 7.67 2.79
CA THR A 89 10.76 8.84 1.94
C THR A 89 10.30 8.51 0.52
N VAL A 90 9.31 9.25 0.04
CA VAL A 90 8.69 9.05 -1.28
C VAL A 90 8.78 10.32 -2.12
N ALA A 91 8.92 10.16 -3.43
CA ALA A 91 8.77 11.26 -4.37
C ALA A 91 7.33 11.30 -4.88
N MET A 92 6.61 12.35 -4.52
CA MET A 92 5.30 12.67 -5.09
C MET A 92 5.50 13.40 -6.41
N ILE A 93 4.75 12.97 -7.42
CA ILE A 93 4.88 13.44 -8.79
C ILE A 93 3.50 13.79 -9.29
N SER A 94 3.36 15.01 -9.79
CA SER A 94 2.09 15.48 -10.35
C SER A 94 1.65 14.59 -11.52
N TYR A 95 0.35 14.31 -11.59
CA TYR A 95 -0.20 13.42 -12.61
C TYR A 95 0.14 13.84 -14.06
N PRO A 96 0.11 15.13 -14.45
CA PRO A 96 0.52 15.55 -15.79
C PRO A 96 1.98 15.23 -16.10
N LEU A 97 2.88 15.40 -15.13
CA LEU A 97 4.31 15.10 -15.29
C LEU A 97 4.56 13.59 -15.34
N TYR A 98 3.81 12.81 -14.56
CA TYR A 98 3.84 11.36 -14.62
C TYR A 98 3.49 10.86 -16.03
N LEU A 99 2.42 11.39 -16.64
CA LEU A 99 2.00 11.00 -17.99
C LEU A 99 3.03 11.32 -19.07
N ASP A 100 3.69 12.48 -18.97
CA ASP A 100 4.68 12.93 -19.94
C ASP A 100 6.03 12.19 -19.80
N ARG A 101 6.49 11.95 -18.57
CA ARG A 101 7.89 11.54 -18.30
C ARG A 101 8.07 10.13 -17.77
N ILE A 102 7.07 9.55 -17.10
CA ILE A 102 7.27 8.34 -16.28
C ILE A 102 6.49 7.15 -16.82
N ARG A 103 5.30 7.42 -17.37
CA ARG A 103 4.41 6.39 -17.93
C ARG A 103 5.13 5.42 -18.88
N HIS A 104 6.04 5.93 -19.71
CA HIS A 104 6.79 5.09 -20.64
C HIS A 104 7.71 4.10 -19.93
N SER A 105 8.49 4.55 -18.94
CA SER A 105 9.37 3.69 -18.15
C SER A 105 8.60 2.67 -17.30
N GLU A 106 7.41 3.03 -16.81
CA GLU A 106 6.54 2.06 -16.12
C GLU A 106 6.01 0.98 -17.07
N VAL A 107 5.52 1.38 -18.25
CA VAL A 107 5.02 0.43 -19.27
C VAL A 107 6.15 -0.48 -19.79
N ASP A 108 7.34 0.07 -19.96
CA ASP A 108 8.55 -0.67 -20.34
C ASP A 108 9.14 -1.51 -19.20
N GLY A 109 8.57 -1.42 -17.99
CA GLY A 109 8.91 -2.27 -16.84
C GLY A 109 10.21 -1.92 -16.13
N GLU A 110 10.73 -0.72 -16.38
CA GLU A 110 11.90 -0.17 -15.68
C GLU A 110 11.55 0.24 -14.25
N LEU A 111 10.28 0.57 -14.02
CA LEU A 111 9.75 0.90 -12.70
C LEU A 111 8.89 -0.26 -12.20
N THR A 112 9.17 -0.70 -10.98
CA THR A 112 8.38 -1.70 -10.27
C THR A 112 7.60 -1.03 -9.15
N PRO A 113 6.30 -1.35 -8.99
CA PRO A 113 5.53 -0.82 -7.89
C PRO A 113 6.12 -1.27 -6.55
N ALA A 114 6.34 -0.31 -5.65
CA ALA A 114 6.74 -0.59 -4.28
C ALA A 114 5.49 -0.86 -3.45
N TRP A 115 5.21 -2.13 -3.19
CA TRP A 115 4.14 -2.56 -2.30
C TRP A 115 4.63 -2.66 -0.86
N LEU A 116 3.73 -2.39 0.10
CA LEU A 116 3.99 -2.73 1.51
C LEU A 116 4.20 -4.24 1.63
N GLN A 117 5.03 -4.66 2.59
CA GLN A 117 5.36 -6.08 2.78
C GLN A 117 4.10 -6.94 3.01
N SER A 118 3.13 -6.42 3.76
CA SER A 118 1.83 -7.08 3.97
C SER A 118 1.09 -7.32 2.64
N THR A 119 1.01 -6.30 1.78
CA THR A 119 0.42 -6.40 0.45
C THR A 119 1.19 -7.37 -0.45
N HIS A 120 2.52 -7.40 -0.34
CA HIS A 120 3.35 -8.35 -1.10
C HIS A 120 3.11 -9.81 -0.66
N MET A 121 2.95 -10.06 0.65
CA MET A 121 2.59 -11.39 1.16
C MET A 121 1.22 -11.84 0.67
N LEU A 122 0.27 -10.91 0.63
CA LEU A 122 -1.11 -11.16 0.25
C LEU A 122 -1.28 -11.40 -1.25
N LEU A 123 -0.66 -10.56 -2.09
CA LEU A 123 -0.69 -10.70 -3.54
C LEU A 123 0.13 -11.92 -4.01
N GLY A 124 1.20 -12.24 -3.27
CA GLY A 124 2.11 -13.30 -3.61
C GLY A 124 3.07 -12.95 -4.76
N PRO A 125 4.17 -13.72 -4.91
CA PRO A 125 5.25 -13.42 -5.86
C PRO A 125 4.85 -13.57 -7.33
N SER A 126 3.76 -14.29 -7.61
CA SER A 126 3.27 -14.56 -8.97
C SER A 126 2.17 -13.62 -9.42
N SER A 127 1.80 -12.61 -8.62
CA SER A 127 0.77 -11.63 -8.98
C SER A 127 1.23 -10.75 -10.14
N VAL A 128 0.31 -10.46 -11.06
CA VAL A 128 0.56 -9.51 -12.16
C VAL A 128 0.89 -8.10 -11.63
N LEU A 129 0.43 -7.76 -10.42
CA LEU A 129 0.68 -6.46 -9.79
C LEU A 129 2.08 -6.34 -9.19
N VAL A 130 2.72 -7.48 -8.90
CA VAL A 130 4.05 -7.54 -8.27
C VAL A 130 5.13 -7.83 -9.31
N LEU A 131 4.81 -8.65 -10.31
CA LEU A 131 5.75 -9.03 -11.36
C LEU A 131 6.19 -7.81 -12.18
N PRO A 132 7.50 -7.68 -12.47
CA PRO A 132 7.99 -6.61 -13.33
C PRO A 132 7.38 -6.72 -14.73
N GLY A 133 6.84 -5.60 -15.22
CA GLY A 133 6.27 -5.46 -16.55
C GLY A 133 7.32 -5.34 -17.66
N GLY A 134 6.89 -5.01 -18.87
CA GLY A 134 7.81 -4.54 -19.91
C GLY A 134 8.35 -5.53 -20.94
N LYS A 135 9.28 -5.04 -21.76
CA LYS A 135 9.91 -5.78 -22.87
C LYS A 135 10.79 -6.90 -22.30
N GLY A 136 10.59 -8.13 -22.77
CA GLY A 136 11.35 -9.31 -22.32
C GLY A 136 10.78 -10.05 -21.09
N ARG A 137 9.76 -9.50 -20.40
CA ARG A 137 9.12 -10.19 -19.27
C ARG A 137 7.96 -11.07 -19.73
N PHE A 138 8.27 -12.29 -20.15
CA PHE A 138 7.28 -13.24 -20.70
C PHE A 138 6.16 -13.59 -19.70
N LEU A 139 6.49 -13.82 -18.43
CA LEU A 139 5.50 -14.24 -17.42
C LEU A 139 4.43 -13.17 -17.17
N HIS A 140 4.85 -11.92 -16.92
CA HIS A 140 3.93 -10.79 -16.74
C HIS A 140 3.07 -10.59 -18.00
N ARG A 141 3.67 -10.59 -19.20
CA ARG A 141 2.94 -10.45 -20.47
C ARG A 141 1.90 -11.55 -20.67
N ARG A 142 2.24 -12.80 -20.33
CA ARG A 142 1.33 -13.95 -20.43
C ARG A 142 0.16 -13.82 -19.45
N LEU A 143 0.42 -13.48 -18.19
CA LEU A 143 -0.63 -13.30 -17.17
C LEU A 143 -1.54 -12.13 -17.51
N ARG A 144 -0.98 -10.97 -17.85
CA ARG A 144 -1.74 -9.81 -18.33
C ARG A 144 -2.60 -10.16 -19.55
N GLY A 145 -2.04 -10.92 -20.50
CA GLY A 145 -2.80 -11.38 -21.67
C GLY A 145 -4.00 -12.26 -21.31
N LYS A 146 -3.84 -13.17 -20.34
CA LYS A 146 -4.96 -13.99 -19.84
C LYS A 146 -6.05 -13.15 -19.17
N ILE A 147 -5.66 -12.17 -18.35
CA ILE A 147 -6.61 -11.27 -17.67
C ILE A 147 -7.37 -10.41 -18.69
N LEU A 148 -6.66 -9.85 -19.67
CA LEU A 148 -7.32 -9.08 -20.74
C LEU A 148 -8.26 -9.95 -21.59
N ALA A 149 -7.89 -11.22 -21.82
CA ALA A 149 -8.76 -12.16 -22.52
C ALA A 149 -10.01 -12.52 -21.71
N SER A 150 -9.91 -12.67 -20.38
CA SER A 150 -11.08 -12.92 -19.52
C SER A 150 -11.99 -11.70 -19.39
N MET A 151 -11.45 -10.50 -19.55
CA MET A 151 -12.21 -9.24 -19.63
C MET A 151 -12.65 -8.87 -21.06
N GLY A 152 -12.51 -9.80 -22.01
CA GLY A 152 -12.94 -9.59 -23.39
C GLY A 152 -14.48 -9.43 -23.51
N PRO A 153 -14.97 -8.94 -24.66
CA PRO A 153 -16.39 -8.66 -24.85
C PRO A 153 -17.27 -9.90 -24.69
N LYS A 154 -16.81 -11.06 -25.17
CA LYS A 154 -17.59 -12.31 -25.12
C LYS A 154 -17.81 -12.82 -23.69
N PRO A 155 -16.77 -12.99 -22.84
CA PRO A 155 -16.96 -13.32 -21.42
C PRO A 155 -17.81 -12.31 -20.66
N CYS A 156 -17.57 -11.01 -20.87
CA CYS A 156 -18.34 -9.95 -20.20
C CYS A 156 -19.84 -10.00 -20.55
N LEU A 157 -20.18 -10.20 -21.83
CA LEU A 157 -21.57 -10.36 -22.27
C LEU A 157 -22.21 -11.65 -21.73
N ALA A 158 -21.45 -12.74 -21.62
CA ALA A 158 -21.94 -13.99 -21.04
C ALA A 158 -22.28 -13.84 -19.53
N MET A 159 -21.57 -12.97 -18.82
CA MET A 159 -21.80 -12.70 -17.39
C MET A 159 -22.94 -11.69 -17.14
N LEU A 160 -23.34 -10.91 -18.15
CA LEU A 160 -24.32 -9.83 -18.02
C LEU A 160 -25.66 -10.27 -17.39
N PRO A 161 -26.27 -11.43 -17.75
CA PRO A 161 -27.51 -11.87 -17.12
C PRO A 161 -27.37 -12.08 -15.61
N LYS A 162 -26.25 -12.66 -15.18
CA LYS A 162 -25.96 -12.91 -13.76
C LYS A 162 -25.65 -11.61 -13.01
N LEU A 163 -24.96 -10.66 -13.64
CA LEU A 163 -24.78 -9.30 -13.10
C LEU A 163 -26.13 -8.60 -12.89
N LEU A 164 -27.01 -8.64 -13.88
CA LEU A 164 -28.35 -8.03 -13.79
C LEU A 164 -29.17 -8.66 -12.67
N GLN A 165 -29.06 -9.98 -12.48
CA GLN A 165 -29.71 -10.67 -11.37
C GLN A 165 -29.16 -10.20 -10.02
N LEU A 166 -27.84 -10.16 -9.82
CA LEU A 166 -27.24 -9.68 -8.58
C LEU A 166 -27.63 -8.23 -8.24
N VAL A 167 -27.72 -7.37 -9.25
CA VAL A 167 -28.19 -5.98 -9.08
C VAL A 167 -29.64 -5.95 -8.64
N ARG A 168 -30.52 -6.75 -9.28
CA ARG A 168 -31.94 -6.84 -8.89
C ARG A 168 -32.10 -7.34 -7.46
N ASP A 169 -31.42 -8.44 -7.12
CA ASP A 169 -31.46 -9.01 -5.76
C ASP A 169 -30.99 -7.98 -4.71
N SER A 170 -29.96 -7.19 -5.04
CA SER A 170 -29.45 -6.13 -4.17
C SER A 170 -30.44 -4.96 -4.03
N LEU A 171 -31.14 -4.60 -5.09
CA LEU A 171 -32.18 -3.55 -5.07
C LEU A 171 -33.44 -4.01 -4.34
N ASP A 172 -33.83 -5.27 -4.50
CA ASP A 172 -34.98 -5.86 -3.80
C ASP A 172 -34.69 -5.91 -2.29
N SER A 173 -33.47 -6.30 -1.90
CA SER A 173 -33.02 -6.23 -0.51
C SER A 173 -33.04 -4.81 0.05
N LEU A 174 -32.60 -3.82 -0.74
CA LEU A 174 -32.62 -2.41 -0.35
C LEU A 174 -34.07 -1.92 -0.16
N ALA A 175 -34.98 -2.31 -1.04
CA ALA A 175 -36.40 -1.95 -0.97
C ALA A 175 -37.07 -2.58 0.26
N GLU A 176 -36.75 -3.83 0.58
CA GLU A 176 -37.27 -4.53 1.76
C GLU A 176 -36.79 -3.87 3.06
N GLU A 177 -35.50 -3.56 3.18
CA GLU A 177 -34.97 -2.87 4.36
C GLU A 177 -35.52 -1.46 4.51
N THR A 178 -35.65 -0.72 3.41
CA THR A 178 -36.28 0.61 3.42
C THR A 178 -37.73 0.53 3.86
N GLY A 179 -38.47 -0.51 3.44
CA GLY A 179 -39.85 -0.74 3.87
C GLY A 179 -39.99 -1.04 5.36
N LYS A 180 -38.99 -1.69 5.98
CA LYS A 180 -38.99 -2.03 7.41
C LYS A 180 -38.54 -0.86 8.30
N HIS A 181 -37.50 -0.14 7.89
CA HIS A 181 -36.81 0.84 8.73
C HIS A 181 -37.02 2.29 8.29
N GLY A 182 -37.74 2.53 7.19
CA GLY A 182 -37.98 3.85 6.59
C GLY A 182 -36.77 4.44 5.85
N SER A 183 -35.56 3.95 6.15
CA SER A 183 -34.31 4.29 5.45
C SER A 183 -33.29 3.18 5.66
N THR A 184 -32.36 3.02 4.71
CA THR A 184 -31.21 2.11 4.82
C THR A 184 -29.98 2.72 4.15
N SER A 185 -28.79 2.24 4.49
CA SER A 185 -27.50 2.69 3.96
C SER A 185 -27.19 2.01 2.63
N PHE A 186 -27.16 2.77 1.54
CA PHE A 186 -26.74 2.24 0.24
C PHE A 186 -25.30 1.71 0.23
N ARG A 187 -24.43 2.22 1.12
CA ARG A 187 -23.00 1.91 1.14
C ARG A 187 -22.74 0.41 1.36
N GLU A 188 -23.44 -0.20 2.30
CA GLU A 188 -23.22 -1.60 2.68
C GLU A 188 -23.63 -2.53 1.54
N ILE A 189 -24.81 -2.31 0.97
CA ILE A 189 -25.31 -3.07 -0.17
C ILE A 189 -24.43 -2.87 -1.40
N ALA A 190 -23.99 -1.63 -1.67
CA ALA A 190 -23.07 -1.34 -2.77
C ALA A 190 -21.72 -2.04 -2.60
N SER A 191 -21.17 -2.06 -1.38
CA SER A 191 -19.92 -2.78 -1.10
C SER A 191 -20.06 -4.30 -1.28
N SER A 192 -21.16 -4.88 -0.79
CA SER A 192 -21.45 -6.31 -0.96
C SER A 192 -21.62 -6.67 -2.44
N LEU A 193 -22.38 -5.86 -3.19
CA LEU A 193 -22.56 -6.05 -4.63
C LEU A 193 -21.22 -5.96 -5.37
N ALA A 194 -20.39 -4.95 -5.06
CA ALA A 194 -19.07 -4.79 -5.68
C ALA A 194 -18.15 -5.99 -5.40
N ALA A 195 -18.18 -6.53 -4.18
CA ALA A 195 -17.42 -7.73 -3.82
C ALA A 195 -17.88 -8.96 -4.61
N LYS A 196 -19.19 -9.22 -4.66
CA LYS A 196 -19.79 -10.34 -5.42
C LYS A 196 -19.54 -10.26 -6.92
N VAL A 197 -19.59 -9.06 -7.49
CA VAL A 197 -19.30 -8.83 -8.91
C VAL A 197 -17.82 -9.05 -9.21
N SER A 198 -16.94 -8.57 -8.34
CA SER A 198 -15.49 -8.71 -8.49
C SER A 198 -15.04 -10.15 -8.34
N SER A 199 -15.61 -10.90 -7.40
CA SER A 199 -15.35 -12.33 -7.24
C SER A 199 -15.81 -13.09 -8.49
N MET A 200 -17.00 -12.81 -9.01
CA MET A 200 -17.58 -13.52 -10.16
C MET A 200 -16.71 -13.45 -11.42
N MET A 201 -16.03 -12.32 -11.67
CA MET A 201 -15.10 -12.19 -12.81
C MET A 201 -13.90 -13.15 -12.71
N VAL A 202 -13.55 -13.56 -11.49
CA VAL A 202 -12.44 -14.47 -11.18
C VAL A 202 -12.94 -15.91 -11.04
N THR A 203 -14.16 -16.10 -10.50
CA THR A 203 -14.72 -17.39 -10.11
C THR A 203 -15.71 -17.97 -11.11
N ALA A 204 -16.04 -17.27 -12.19
CA ALA A 204 -16.95 -17.77 -13.22
C ALA A 204 -16.49 -19.14 -13.76
N GLY A 205 -17.21 -20.19 -13.39
CA GLY A 205 -16.93 -21.59 -13.77
C GLY A 205 -16.20 -22.42 -12.69
N LEU A 206 -15.95 -21.87 -11.50
CA LEU A 206 -15.49 -22.62 -10.33
C LEU A 206 -16.68 -23.20 -9.54
N SER A 207 -16.42 -24.19 -8.68
CA SER A 207 -17.42 -24.71 -7.75
C SER A 207 -17.82 -23.65 -6.73
N ASP A 208 -19.06 -23.72 -6.23
CA ASP A 208 -19.61 -22.77 -5.26
C ASP A 208 -18.74 -22.66 -3.99
N GLU A 209 -18.12 -23.77 -3.56
CA GLU A 209 -17.18 -23.83 -2.44
C GLU A 209 -15.92 -22.99 -2.67
N MET A 210 -15.33 -23.08 -3.88
CA MET A 210 -14.16 -22.27 -4.24
C MET A 210 -14.54 -20.81 -4.41
N GLN A 211 -15.74 -20.53 -4.89
CA GLN A 211 -16.25 -19.17 -5.03
C GLN A 211 -16.38 -18.49 -3.65
N ALA A 212 -17.00 -19.16 -2.68
CA ALA A 212 -17.13 -18.67 -1.30
C ALA A 212 -15.75 -18.43 -0.65
N ARG A 213 -14.80 -19.34 -0.85
CA ARG A 213 -13.44 -19.18 -0.32
C ARG A 213 -12.70 -17.98 -0.92
N ILE A 214 -12.89 -17.70 -2.21
CA ILE A 214 -12.29 -16.55 -2.88
C ILE A 214 -12.93 -15.24 -2.41
N GLU A 215 -14.23 -15.22 -2.15
CA GLU A 215 -14.94 -14.07 -1.57
C GLU A 215 -14.42 -13.74 -0.17
N GLU A 216 -14.23 -14.74 0.69
CA GLU A 216 -13.62 -14.56 2.02
C GLU A 216 -12.20 -14.00 1.94
N LEU A 217 -11.36 -14.53 1.03
CA LEU A 217 -10.00 -14.03 0.83
C LEU A 217 -10.00 -12.60 0.28
N LEU A 218 -10.91 -12.27 -0.64
CA LEU A 218 -11.05 -10.91 -1.16
C LEU A 218 -11.48 -9.93 -0.08
N ASP A 219 -12.37 -10.33 0.83
CA ASP A 219 -12.79 -9.49 1.95
C ASP A 219 -11.63 -9.24 2.93
N ILE A 220 -10.85 -10.27 3.27
CA ILE A 220 -9.61 -10.15 4.05
C ILE A 220 -8.61 -9.22 3.34
N VAL A 221 -8.54 -9.27 2.00
CA VAL A 221 -7.65 -8.40 1.22
C VAL A 221 -8.10 -6.95 1.29
N VAL A 222 -9.39 -6.68 1.06
CA VAL A 222 -9.93 -5.32 1.05
C VAL A 222 -9.84 -4.70 2.44
N THR A 223 -10.18 -5.46 3.49
CA THR A 223 -10.05 -5.03 4.87
C THR A 223 -8.59 -4.88 5.28
N GLY A 224 -7.72 -5.82 4.88
CA GLY A 224 -6.29 -5.86 5.20
C GLY A 224 -5.42 -4.82 4.47
N ILE A 225 -5.85 -4.32 3.31
CA ILE A 225 -5.20 -3.21 2.60
C ILE A 225 -5.53 -1.88 3.29
N ILE A 226 -6.72 -1.77 3.89
CA ILE A 226 -7.19 -0.55 4.57
C ILE A 226 -6.81 -0.55 6.05
N SER A 227 -6.65 -1.72 6.68
CA SER A 227 -6.09 -1.79 8.03
C SER A 227 -4.59 -1.48 7.98
N MET A 228 -4.20 -0.39 8.64
CA MET A 228 -2.83 -0.29 9.11
C MET A 228 -2.49 -1.56 9.91
N PRO A 229 -1.22 -2.00 9.94
CA PRO A 229 -0.78 -3.00 10.90
C PRO A 229 -0.86 -2.38 12.30
N VAL A 230 -2.06 -2.41 12.87
CA VAL A 230 -2.33 -2.10 14.25
C VAL A 230 -3.00 -3.35 14.79
N ASP A 231 -2.18 -4.37 15.03
CA ASP A 231 -2.46 -5.22 16.19
C ASP A 231 -2.21 -4.33 17.41
N LEU A 232 -3.31 -3.92 18.07
CA LEU A 232 -3.30 -3.45 19.46
C LEU A 232 -3.52 -4.65 20.38
#